data_AF-A0A2N2WWP3-F1
#
_entry.id   AF-A0A2N2WWP3-F1
#
_cell.length_a   1.000
_cell.length_b   1.000
_cell.length_c   1.000
_cell.angle_alpha   90.00
_cell.angle_beta   90.00
_cell.angle_gamma   90.00
#
_symmetry.space_group_name_H-M   'P 1'
#
loop_
_entity.id
_entity.type
_entity.pdbx_description
1 polymer ?
#
loop_
_entity_poly.entity_id
_entity_poly.type
_entity_poly.pdbx_seq_one_letter_code
_entity_poly.pdbx_strand_id
1 'polypeptide(L)'
;MVSPGQVVSADQLAKMKFSTFAIGGKFGRLLGKPYKPFYLMIYGNRFNGKSSVAMLLADELVKGGLNALYVSNEEGVKGSLQEKLLRLKIGSPIHFVEDYNPKQFRGYDAVFLDSTQTVGMKPDEFKALKKQYPETSFILVFKANRDGSSKGGSDWEHDVDAIMHIENQSATMEKNRFPGGSTETIKMF
;
A
#
# COMPACT_ATOMS: atom_id res chain seq x y z
N MET A 1 -2.44 -20.31 9.22
CA MET A 1 -3.47 -19.33 9.61
C MET A 1 -4.30 -19.89 10.75
N VAL A 2 -4.81 -19.01 11.60
CA VAL A 2 -5.74 -19.31 12.68
C VAL A 2 -7.15 -19.12 12.11
N SER A 3 -8.09 -20.02 12.40
CA SER A 3 -9.47 -19.88 11.91
C SER A 3 -10.15 -18.66 12.55
N PRO A 4 -11.08 -17.97 11.84
CA PRO A 4 -11.86 -16.90 12.44
C PRO A 4 -12.52 -17.34 13.76
N GLY A 5 -12.28 -16.61 14.84
CA GLY A 5 -12.83 -16.91 16.18
C GLY A 5 -12.04 -17.95 17.00
N GLN A 6 -10.96 -18.52 16.48
CA GLN A 6 -10.11 -19.42 17.25
C GLN A 6 -9.31 -18.62 18.29
N VAL A 7 -9.41 -19.04 19.56
CA VAL A 7 -8.61 -18.51 20.66
C VAL A 7 -7.19 -19.08 20.59
N VAL A 8 -6.18 -18.23 20.72
CA VAL A 8 -4.76 -18.59 20.63
C VAL A 8 -4.06 -18.16 21.92
N SER A 9 -3.33 -19.09 22.56
CA SER A 9 -2.52 -18.76 23.74
C SER A 9 -1.22 -18.03 23.37
N ALA A 10 -0.60 -17.34 24.34
CA ALA A 10 0.69 -16.69 24.12
C ALA A 10 1.78 -17.68 23.63
N ASP A 11 1.83 -18.89 24.20
CA ASP A 11 2.77 -19.93 23.79
C ASP A 11 2.52 -20.46 22.37
N GLN A 12 1.26 -20.56 21.97
CA GLN A 12 0.90 -20.93 20.60
C GLN A 12 1.32 -19.82 19.64
N LEU A 13 1.00 -18.55 19.96
CA LEU A 13 1.35 -17.39 19.15
C LEU A 13 2.86 -17.26 18.96
N ALA A 14 3.65 -17.44 20.02
CA ALA A 14 5.11 -17.37 19.97
C ALA A 14 5.74 -18.42 19.03
N LYS A 15 5.04 -19.53 18.77
CA LYS A 15 5.48 -20.60 17.86
C LYS A 15 4.91 -20.46 16.45
N MET A 16 3.98 -19.53 16.22
CA MET A 16 3.41 -19.30 14.89
C MET A 16 4.46 -18.72 13.95
N LYS A 17 4.45 -19.21 12.71
CA LYS A 17 5.26 -18.66 11.63
C LYS A 17 4.38 -17.81 10.73
N PHE A 18 4.74 -16.55 10.58
CA PHE A 18 4.05 -15.61 9.70
C PHE A 18 4.89 -15.41 8.44
N SER A 19 4.24 -15.50 7.29
CA SER A 19 4.88 -15.23 6.00
C SER A 19 5.20 -13.75 5.88
N THR A 20 6.40 -13.44 5.40
CA THR A 20 6.81 -12.07 5.06
C THR A 20 7.06 -11.93 3.58
N PHE A 21 7.04 -10.68 3.09
CA PHE A 21 7.49 -10.33 1.75
C PHE A 21 8.90 -9.75 1.80
N ALA A 22 9.76 -10.16 0.86
CA ALA A 22 11.07 -9.57 0.69
C ALA A 22 10.98 -8.51 -0.41
N ILE A 23 11.24 -7.24 -0.06
CA ILE A 23 11.28 -6.13 -1.01
C ILE A 23 12.73 -5.73 -1.24
N GLY A 24 13.10 -5.51 -2.50
CA GLY A 24 14.43 -5.03 -2.86
C GLY A 24 14.60 -3.51 -2.69
N GLY A 25 15.84 -3.06 -2.87
CA GLY A 25 16.17 -1.65 -3.09
C GLY A 25 15.72 -0.69 -1.98
N LYS A 26 15.23 0.50 -2.41
CA LYS A 26 14.82 1.59 -1.50
C LYS A 26 13.64 1.18 -0.62
N PHE A 27 12.67 0.46 -1.18
CA PHE A 27 11.49 0.00 -0.43
C PHE A 27 11.81 -1.09 0.57
N GLY A 28 12.76 -2.00 0.26
CA GLY A 28 13.28 -2.96 1.24
C GLY A 28 13.90 -2.28 2.46
N ARG A 29 14.63 -1.17 2.26
CA ARG A 29 15.17 -0.38 3.38
C ARG A 29 14.08 0.33 4.17
N LEU A 30 13.10 0.94 3.50
CA LEU A 30 12.01 1.65 4.18
C LEU A 30 11.11 0.68 4.95
N LEU A 31 10.59 -0.33 4.27
CA LEU A 31 9.56 -1.23 4.77
C LEU A 31 10.11 -2.45 5.50
N GLY A 32 11.37 -2.84 5.29
CA GLY A 32 11.92 -4.06 5.87
C GLY A 32 11.25 -5.31 5.29
N LYS A 33 10.65 -6.12 6.17
CA LYS A 33 9.99 -7.40 5.84
C LYS A 33 8.50 -7.38 6.20
N PRO A 34 7.61 -6.81 5.36
CA PRO A 34 6.17 -6.78 5.65
C PRO A 34 5.59 -8.18 5.83
N TYR A 35 4.69 -8.35 6.81
CA TYR A 35 3.89 -9.58 6.96
C TYR A 35 2.85 -9.70 5.83
N LYS A 36 2.31 -10.90 5.60
CA LYS A 36 1.23 -11.14 4.63
C LYS A 36 -0.11 -11.44 5.33
N PRO A 37 -1.23 -10.78 4.94
CA PRO A 37 -1.25 -9.52 4.18
C PRO A 37 -0.66 -8.36 5.00
N PHE A 38 -0.42 -7.21 4.35
CA PHE A 38 -0.12 -5.95 5.03
C PHE A 38 -0.97 -4.79 4.50
N TYR A 39 -1.09 -3.75 5.32
CA TYR A 39 -1.81 -2.53 4.95
C TYR A 39 -0.90 -1.32 5.06
N LEU A 40 -0.74 -0.58 3.96
CA LEU A 40 0.13 0.59 3.87
C LEU A 40 -0.68 1.83 3.48
N MET A 41 -0.55 2.90 4.27
CA MET A 41 -0.97 4.23 3.85
C MET A 41 0.21 4.97 3.22
N ILE A 42 0.02 5.55 2.04
CA ILE A 42 0.95 6.49 1.41
C ILE A 42 0.26 7.84 1.33
N TYR A 43 0.83 8.90 1.88
CA TYR A 43 0.21 10.21 1.82
C TYR A 43 1.21 11.36 1.62
N GLY A 44 0.70 12.57 1.38
CA GLY A 44 1.51 13.76 1.11
C GLY A 44 0.80 14.78 0.22
N ASN A 45 1.43 15.94 0.05
CA ASN A 45 0.88 17.04 -0.75
C ASN A 45 0.77 16.73 -2.25
N ARG A 46 -0.03 17.51 -2.97
CA ARG A 46 -0.14 17.40 -4.44
C ARG A 46 1.24 17.62 -5.07
N PHE A 47 1.49 16.94 -6.19
CA PHE A 47 2.74 17.02 -6.96
C PHE A 47 4.03 16.51 -6.27
N ASN A 48 3.96 15.94 -5.06
CA ASN A 48 5.12 15.34 -4.39
C ASN A 48 5.50 13.93 -4.87
N GLY A 49 4.72 13.34 -5.80
CA GLY A 49 5.06 12.05 -6.41
C GLY A 49 4.45 10.81 -5.77
N LYS A 50 3.39 10.94 -4.95
CA LYS A 50 2.70 9.79 -4.31
C LYS A 50 2.36 8.65 -5.26
N SER A 51 1.63 8.93 -6.34
CA SER A 51 1.25 7.93 -7.34
C SER A 51 2.48 7.28 -7.96
N SER A 52 3.51 8.08 -8.26
CA SER A 52 4.77 7.55 -8.78
C SER A 52 5.45 6.61 -7.78
N VAL A 53 5.48 6.94 -6.49
CA VAL A 53 6.03 6.09 -5.43
C VAL A 53 5.19 4.82 -5.26
N ALA A 54 3.86 4.94 -5.27
CA ALA A 54 2.95 3.80 -5.18
C ALA A 54 3.14 2.84 -6.37
N MET A 55 3.28 3.36 -7.60
CA MET A 55 3.53 2.55 -8.79
C MET A 55 4.92 1.90 -8.79
N LEU A 56 5.96 2.60 -8.30
CA LEU A 56 7.28 1.99 -8.10
C LEU A 56 7.25 0.90 -7.03
N LEU A 57 6.46 1.06 -5.97
CA LEU A 57 6.25 0.00 -4.99
C LEU A 57 5.54 -1.19 -5.64
N ALA A 58 4.49 -0.96 -6.42
CA ALA A 58 3.79 -2.02 -7.15
C ALA A 58 4.75 -2.80 -8.06
N ASP A 59 5.64 -2.11 -8.78
CA ASP A 59 6.68 -2.72 -9.62
C ASP A 59 7.62 -3.63 -8.80
N GLU A 60 8.08 -3.18 -7.62
CA GLU A 60 8.91 -4.01 -6.73
C GLU A 60 8.16 -5.19 -6.11
N LEU A 61 6.87 -5.03 -5.79
CA LEU A 61 6.03 -6.14 -5.31
C LEU A 61 5.85 -7.21 -6.39
N VAL A 62 5.63 -6.81 -7.65
CA VAL A 62 5.47 -7.75 -8.76
C VAL A 62 6.80 -8.44 -9.11
N LYS A 63 7.93 -7.72 -9.08
CA LYS A 63 9.27 -8.33 -9.20
C LYS A 63 9.54 -9.40 -8.14
N GLY A 64 9.02 -9.22 -6.93
CA GLY A 64 9.10 -10.23 -5.88
C GLY A 64 8.03 -11.34 -5.96
N GLY A 65 7.25 -11.39 -7.04
CA GLY A 65 6.35 -12.49 -7.37
C GLY A 65 4.89 -12.32 -6.94
N LEU A 66 4.46 -11.10 -6.55
CA LEU A 66 3.05 -10.82 -6.28
C LEU A 66 2.30 -10.41 -7.53
N ASN A 67 0.99 -10.70 -7.58
CA ASN A 67 0.09 -10.10 -8.55
C ASN A 67 -0.52 -8.82 -7.99
N ALA A 68 -0.36 -7.70 -8.71
CA ALA A 68 -0.82 -6.39 -8.27
C ALA A 68 -1.93 -5.82 -9.17
N LEU A 69 -2.99 -5.29 -8.56
CA LEU A 69 -4.03 -4.49 -9.20
C LEU A 69 -3.93 -3.04 -8.72
N TYR A 70 -3.89 -2.09 -9.66
CA TYR A 70 -3.83 -0.67 -9.38
C TYR A 70 -5.11 0.03 -9.85
N VAL A 71 -5.89 0.52 -8.89
CA VAL A 71 -7.11 1.30 -9.15
C VAL A 71 -6.72 2.76 -9.35
N SER A 72 -6.64 3.19 -10.61
CA SER A 72 -6.18 4.52 -11.06
C SER A 72 -7.37 5.44 -11.35
N ASN A 73 -8.21 5.69 -10.35
CA ASN A 73 -9.47 6.42 -10.55
C ASN A 73 -9.23 7.90 -10.93
N GLU A 74 -8.21 8.55 -10.36
CA GLU A 74 -7.96 9.97 -10.61
C GLU A 74 -7.43 10.27 -12.01
N GLU A 75 -6.51 9.45 -12.50
CA GLU A 75 -5.81 9.70 -13.77
C GLU A 75 -6.42 8.90 -14.93
N GLY A 76 -7.13 7.80 -14.61
CA GLY A 76 -7.62 6.83 -15.59
C GLY A 76 -6.49 5.99 -16.21
N VAL A 77 -6.86 5.05 -17.07
CA VAL A 77 -5.97 4.27 -17.94
C VAL A 77 -5.85 5.01 -19.27
N LYS A 78 -5.16 6.15 -19.22
CA LYS A 78 -5.01 7.11 -20.34
C LYS A 78 -3.54 7.42 -20.61
N GLY A 79 -3.28 8.26 -21.62
CA GLY A 79 -1.92 8.64 -22.02
C GLY A 79 -1.05 9.17 -20.88
N SER A 80 -1.63 9.89 -19.91
CA SER A 80 -0.93 10.37 -18.71
C SER A 80 -0.36 9.23 -17.84
N LEU A 81 -1.14 8.16 -17.64
CA LEU A 81 -0.68 6.97 -16.92
C LEU A 81 0.43 6.25 -17.70
N GLN A 82 0.30 6.15 -19.03
CA GLN A 82 1.31 5.56 -19.89
C GLN A 82 2.64 6.35 -19.82
N GLU A 83 2.59 7.67 -19.97
CA GLU A 83 3.77 8.55 -19.84
C GLU A 83 4.44 8.40 -18.46
N LYS A 84 3.63 8.25 -17.41
CA LYS A 84 4.13 7.99 -16.05
C LYS A 84 4.84 6.65 -15.95
N LEU A 85 4.26 5.56 -16.47
CA LEU A 85 4.90 4.24 -16.50
C LEU A 85 6.24 4.28 -17.25
N LEU A 86 6.27 4.92 -18.44
CA LEU A 86 7.48 5.04 -19.25
C LEU A 86 8.56 5.88 -18.56
N ARG A 87 8.19 7.03 -17.97
CA ARG A 87 9.11 7.89 -17.22
C ARG A 87 9.72 7.17 -16.01
N LEU A 88 8.92 6.34 -15.33
CA LEU A 88 9.35 5.55 -14.19
C LEU A 88 10.09 4.26 -14.57
N LYS A 89 10.13 3.92 -15.87
CA LYS A 89 10.74 2.69 -16.40
C LYS A 89 10.15 1.43 -15.76
N ILE A 90 8.85 1.45 -15.48
CA ILE A 90 8.12 0.30 -14.93
C ILE A 90 7.95 -0.73 -16.04
N GLY A 91 8.47 -1.94 -15.80
CA GLY A 91 8.42 -3.05 -16.75
C GLY A 91 7.61 -4.25 -16.25
N SER A 92 7.22 -4.27 -14.98
CA SER A 92 6.46 -5.39 -14.41
C SER A 92 5.00 -5.41 -14.89
N PRO A 93 4.37 -6.60 -15.00
CA PRO A 93 2.98 -6.74 -15.45
C PRO A 93 1.97 -6.33 -14.36
N ILE A 94 1.95 -5.05 -13.99
CA ILE A 94 0.94 -4.49 -13.07
C ILE A 94 -0.38 -4.36 -13.83
N HIS A 95 -1.47 -4.86 -13.26
CA HIS A 95 -2.81 -4.69 -13.84
C HIS A 95 -3.42 -3.37 -13.38
N PHE A 96 -4.11 -2.65 -14.27
CA PHE A 96 -4.75 -1.37 -13.97
C PHE A 96 -6.25 -1.42 -14.23
N VAL A 97 -7.02 -0.71 -13.42
CA VAL A 97 -8.45 -0.48 -13.62
C VAL A 97 -8.81 0.96 -13.22
N GLU A 98 -9.73 1.60 -13.92
CA GLU A 98 -10.19 2.95 -13.57
C GLU A 98 -11.19 2.91 -12.40
N ASP A 99 -12.23 2.10 -12.55
CA ASP A 99 -13.35 2.07 -11.62
C ASP A 99 -13.07 1.19 -10.41
N TYR A 100 -13.44 1.70 -9.23
CA TYR A 100 -13.42 0.92 -8.02
C TYR A 100 -14.53 -0.14 -8.05
N ASN A 101 -14.14 -1.41 -8.11
CA ASN A 101 -15.04 -2.54 -7.99
C ASN A 101 -14.36 -3.70 -7.24
N PRO A 102 -14.71 -3.92 -5.96
CA PRO A 102 -14.08 -4.95 -5.14
C PRO A 102 -14.13 -6.35 -5.72
N LYS A 103 -15.11 -6.67 -6.57
CA LYS A 103 -15.20 -8.00 -7.20
C LYS A 103 -13.96 -8.33 -8.04
N GLN A 104 -13.27 -7.33 -8.55
CA GLN A 104 -12.04 -7.48 -9.34
C GLN A 104 -10.79 -7.73 -8.48
N PHE A 105 -10.87 -7.62 -7.16
CA PHE A 105 -9.70 -7.80 -6.27
C PHE A 105 -9.32 -9.27 -6.08
N ARG A 106 -10.22 -10.20 -6.46
CA ARG A 106 -9.95 -11.64 -6.39
C ARG A 106 -8.79 -12.02 -7.29
N GLY A 107 -7.85 -12.78 -6.73
CA GLY A 107 -6.65 -13.24 -7.45
C GLY A 107 -5.46 -12.29 -7.39
N TYR A 108 -5.59 -11.14 -6.70
CA TYR A 108 -4.48 -10.23 -6.47
C TYR A 108 -3.98 -10.31 -5.03
N ASP A 109 -2.66 -10.36 -4.89
CA ASP A 109 -1.97 -10.34 -3.59
C ASP A 109 -1.86 -8.91 -3.05
N ALA A 110 -1.82 -7.91 -3.95
CA ALA A 110 -1.71 -6.50 -3.61
C ALA A 110 -2.70 -5.65 -4.43
N VAL A 111 -3.47 -4.80 -3.75
CA VAL A 111 -4.39 -3.85 -4.38
C VAL A 111 -4.02 -2.43 -3.97
N PHE A 112 -3.78 -1.58 -4.96
CA PHE A 112 -3.49 -0.15 -4.78
C PHE A 112 -4.74 0.68 -5.06
N LEU A 113 -5.10 1.56 -4.14
CA LEU A 113 -6.23 2.48 -4.27
C LEU A 113 -5.72 3.93 -4.37
N ASP A 114 -5.65 4.47 -5.59
CA ASP A 114 -5.14 5.82 -5.88
C ASP A 114 -6.22 6.75 -6.46
N SER A 115 -6.87 7.61 -5.67
CA SER A 115 -6.75 7.77 -4.21
C SER A 115 -8.00 7.29 -3.48
N THR A 116 -7.84 6.92 -2.20
CA THR A 116 -8.96 6.49 -1.35
C THR A 116 -10.05 7.57 -1.24
N GLN A 117 -9.68 8.85 -1.29
CA GLN A 117 -10.67 9.95 -1.26
C GLN A 117 -11.57 9.96 -2.49
N THR A 118 -11.02 9.64 -3.66
CA THR A 118 -11.77 9.68 -4.93
C THR A 118 -12.77 8.53 -5.01
N VAL A 119 -12.46 7.40 -4.37
CA VAL A 119 -13.39 6.27 -4.22
C VAL A 119 -14.52 6.55 -3.21
N GLY A 120 -14.36 7.55 -2.33
CA GLY A 120 -15.35 7.87 -1.30
C GLY A 120 -15.42 6.85 -0.16
N MET A 121 -14.40 5.99 -0.03
CA MET A 121 -14.35 4.93 0.96
C MET A 121 -14.25 5.49 2.38
N LYS A 122 -14.98 4.88 3.32
CA LYS A 122 -14.94 5.17 4.77
C LYS A 122 -14.10 4.12 5.54
N PRO A 123 -13.60 4.45 6.75
CA PRO A 123 -12.82 3.49 7.55
C PRO A 123 -13.51 2.14 7.76
N ASP A 124 -14.81 2.13 8.05
CA ASP A 124 -15.55 0.88 8.28
C ASP A 124 -15.72 0.04 7.02
N GLU A 125 -15.79 0.67 5.84
CA GLU A 125 -15.78 -0.04 4.56
C GLU A 125 -14.42 -0.69 4.31
N PHE A 126 -13.33 -0.04 4.71
CA PHE A 126 -12.00 -0.66 4.66
C PHE A 126 -11.88 -1.85 5.61
N LYS A 127 -12.43 -1.77 6.82
CA LYS A 127 -12.51 -2.94 7.74
C LYS A 127 -13.30 -4.08 7.12
N ALA A 128 -14.42 -3.79 6.45
CA ALA A 128 -15.20 -4.81 5.74
C ALA A 128 -14.40 -5.40 4.56
N LEU A 129 -13.65 -4.57 3.83
CA LEU A 129 -12.81 -4.99 2.72
C LEU A 129 -11.70 -5.94 3.17
N LYS A 130 -11.01 -5.63 4.27
CA LYS A 130 -10.00 -6.52 4.89
C LYS A 130 -10.58 -7.89 5.27
N LYS A 131 -11.81 -7.91 5.79
CA LYS A 131 -12.51 -9.17 6.11
C LYS A 131 -12.92 -9.96 4.86
N GLN A 132 -13.31 -9.27 3.80
CA GLN A 132 -13.71 -9.88 2.53
C GLN A 132 -12.52 -10.45 1.75
N TYR A 133 -11.34 -9.85 1.90
CA TYR A 133 -10.10 -10.24 1.21
C TYR A 133 -8.95 -10.43 2.22
N PRO A 134 -9.02 -11.47 3.08
CA PRO A 134 -8.08 -11.65 4.20
C PRO A 134 -6.65 -11.98 3.79
N GLU A 135 -6.41 -12.38 2.53
CA GLU A 135 -5.08 -12.64 1.98
C GLU A 135 -4.51 -11.49 1.16
N THR A 136 -5.29 -10.43 0.93
CA THR A 136 -4.91 -9.31 0.07
C THR A 136 -4.30 -8.17 0.88
N SER A 137 -3.13 -7.72 0.46
CA SER A 137 -2.49 -6.51 0.98
C SER A 137 -3.10 -5.28 0.31
N PHE A 138 -3.40 -4.24 1.08
CA PHE A 138 -3.98 -2.99 0.56
C PHE A 138 -3.01 -1.82 0.74
N ILE A 139 -2.74 -1.13 -0.36
CA ILE A 139 -1.93 0.09 -0.38
C ILE A 139 -2.87 1.25 -0.71
N LEU A 140 -3.01 2.17 0.23
CA LEU A 140 -3.98 3.25 0.15
C LEU A 140 -3.25 4.57 -0.06
N VAL A 141 -3.53 5.27 -1.16
CA VAL A 141 -2.95 6.58 -1.42
C VAL A 141 -3.91 7.67 -0.93
N PHE A 142 -3.40 8.55 -0.07
CA PHE A 142 -4.13 9.67 0.52
C PHE A 142 -3.52 11.02 0.11
N LYS A 143 -4.38 12.02 -0.05
CA LYS A 143 -3.95 13.44 -0.06
C LYS A 143 -3.63 13.90 1.38
N ALA A 144 -2.75 14.89 1.53
CA ALA A 144 -2.55 15.56 2.81
C ALA A 144 -3.59 16.67 3.06
N ASN A 145 -3.83 16.98 4.33
CA ASN A 145 -4.56 18.14 4.82
C ASN A 145 -3.73 19.42 4.67
N ARG A 146 -4.35 20.58 4.91
CA ARG A 146 -3.65 21.89 4.85
C ARG A 146 -2.55 22.04 5.90
N ASP A 147 -2.71 21.36 7.03
CA ASP A 147 -1.74 21.30 8.14
C ASP A 147 -0.64 20.25 7.92
N GLY A 148 -0.66 19.53 6.79
CA GLY A 148 0.31 18.50 6.47
C GLY A 148 -0.03 17.11 7.00
N SER A 149 -1.11 16.93 7.78
CA SER A 149 -1.52 15.62 8.25
C SER A 149 -2.14 14.76 7.13
N SER A 150 -2.29 13.46 7.35
CA SER A 150 -3.04 12.62 6.40
C SER A 150 -4.52 13.03 6.36
N LYS A 151 -5.16 13.08 5.17
CA LYS A 151 -6.62 13.31 5.07
C LYS A 151 -7.46 12.14 5.60
N GLY A 152 -6.85 11.01 5.91
CA GLY A 152 -7.55 9.90 6.54
C GLY A 152 -7.92 10.23 7.99
N GLY A 153 -7.04 10.93 8.69
CA GLY A 153 -7.17 11.10 10.14
C GLY A 153 -6.89 9.80 10.89
N SER A 154 -7.02 9.88 12.22
CA SER A 154 -6.58 8.82 13.16
C SER A 154 -7.19 7.45 12.87
N ASP A 155 -8.46 7.39 12.45
CA ASP A 155 -9.15 6.12 12.24
C ASP A 155 -8.47 5.25 11.18
N TRP A 156 -8.06 5.86 10.06
CA TRP A 156 -7.33 5.16 9.01
C TRP A 156 -5.92 4.81 9.44
N GLU A 157 -5.24 5.70 10.16
CA GLU A 157 -3.88 5.49 10.65
C GLU A 157 -3.81 4.31 11.63
N HIS A 158 -4.85 4.09 12.44
CA HIS A 158 -4.95 2.92 13.30
C HIS A 158 -5.20 1.62 12.52
N ASP A 159 -5.91 1.69 11.40
CA ASP A 159 -6.34 0.54 10.60
C ASP A 159 -5.28 0.01 9.62
N VAL A 160 -4.14 0.70 9.48
CA VAL A 160 -3.00 0.28 8.66
C VAL A 160 -1.80 -0.18 9.50
N ASP A 161 -0.89 -0.96 8.91
CA ASP A 161 0.32 -1.43 9.59
C ASP A 161 1.47 -0.44 9.50
N ALA A 162 1.53 0.30 8.40
CA ALA A 162 2.57 1.28 8.13
C ALA A 162 2.01 2.54 7.44
N ILE A 163 2.69 3.66 7.65
CA ILE A 163 2.36 4.97 7.09
C ILE A 163 3.65 5.55 6.48
N MET A 164 3.59 5.85 5.19
CA MET A 164 4.67 6.44 4.40
C MET A 164 4.27 7.86 3.97
N HIS A 165 5.00 8.85 4.46
CA HIS A 165 4.82 10.24 4.06
C HIS A 165 5.75 10.58 2.88
N ILE A 166 5.19 11.23 1.86
CA ILE A 166 5.90 11.64 0.64
C ILE A 166 6.00 13.16 0.58
N GLU A 167 7.24 13.65 0.67
CA GLU A 167 7.56 15.06 0.59
C GLU A 167 8.81 15.29 -0.26
N ASN A 168 8.77 16.28 -1.16
CA ASN A 168 9.90 16.65 -2.01
C ASN A 168 10.55 15.45 -2.70
N GLN A 169 9.73 14.53 -3.23
CA GLN A 169 10.16 13.31 -3.92
C GLN A 169 10.93 12.32 -3.03
N SER A 170 10.81 12.45 -1.71
CA SER A 170 11.39 11.56 -0.71
C SER A 170 10.29 10.85 0.06
N ALA A 171 10.58 9.66 0.56
CA ALA A 171 9.69 8.86 1.38
C ALA A 171 10.26 8.70 2.79
N THR A 172 9.41 8.88 3.79
CA THR A 172 9.73 8.70 5.21
C THR A 172 8.65 7.83 5.84
N MET A 173 9.04 6.86 6.67
CA MET A 173 8.09 6.03 7.42
C MET A 173 7.77 6.70 8.75
N GLU A 174 6.52 7.15 8.92
CA GLU A 174 6.04 7.72 10.18
C GLU A 174 5.51 6.64 11.14
N LYS A 175 5.02 5.55 10.56
CA LYS A 175 4.65 4.33 11.27
C LYS A 175 5.16 3.14 10.48
N ASN A 176 5.82 2.22 11.15
CA ASN A 176 6.22 0.96 10.53
C ASN A 176 6.22 -0.17 11.57
N ARG A 177 5.31 -1.14 11.41
CA ARG A 177 5.23 -2.34 12.26
C ARG A 177 6.05 -3.51 11.73
N PHE A 178 6.72 -3.35 10.59
CA PHE A 178 7.40 -4.45 9.92
C PHE A 178 8.84 -4.62 10.44
N PRO A 179 9.31 -5.87 10.61
CA PRO A 179 10.69 -6.14 11.02
C PRO A 179 11.72 -5.55 10.06
N GLY A 180 12.73 -4.87 10.60
CA GLY A 180 13.86 -4.35 9.82
C GLY A 180 13.53 -3.15 8.94
N GLY A 181 12.39 -2.50 9.15
CA GLY A 181 12.08 -1.22 8.51
C GLY A 181 12.92 -0.07 9.05
N SER A 182 13.11 0.97 8.24
CA SER A 182 13.89 2.17 8.56
C SER A 182 13.00 3.37 8.87
N THR A 183 13.51 4.28 9.70
CA THR A 183 12.94 5.62 9.94
C THR A 183 13.62 6.71 9.10
N GLU A 184 14.57 6.34 8.24
CA GLU A 184 15.29 7.29 7.38
C GLU A 184 14.38 7.85 6.28
N THR A 185 14.66 9.09 5.91
CA THR A 185 14.10 9.72 4.71
C THR A 185 14.91 9.28 3.49
N ILE A 186 14.27 8.60 2.54
CA ILE A 186 14.92 8.11 1.32
C ILE A 186 14.39 8.85 0.10
N LYS A 187 15.29 9.45 -0.68
CA LYS A 187 14.95 10.06 -1.97
C LYS A 187 14.48 8.98 -2.95
N MET A 188 13.30 9.13 -3.53
CA MET A 188 12.69 8.13 -4.41
C MET A 188 13.03 8.37 -5.88
N PHE A 189 13.10 9.63 -6.30
CA PHE A 189 13.42 10.09 -7.66
C PHE A 189 14.73 10.86 -7.72
#